data_AF-E2C0M8-F1
#
_entry.id   AF-E2C0M8-F1
#
_cell.length_a   1.000
_cell.length_b   1.000
_cell.length_c   1.000
_cell.angle_alpha   90.00
_cell.angle_beta   90.00
_cell.angle_gamma   90.00
#
_symmetry.space_group_name_H-M   'P 1'
#
loop_
_entity.id
_entity.type
_entity.pdbx_description
1 polymer ?
#
loop_
_entity_poly.entity_id
_entity_poly.type
_entity_poly.pdbx_seq_one_letter_code
_entity_poly.pdbx_strand_id
1 'polypeptide(L)'
;MIDDIAVATNIFARETAAEDTYHLTGSGGISCEEKQIILDEHNRLRQLVALGQIHGQPSAENMMEMIWDDELAAIAQRWADRCAETHDSLRNVRK
;
A
#
# COMPACT_ATOMS: atom_id res chain seq x y z
N MET A 1 -9.31 10.80 1.89
CA MET A 1 -9.06 9.34 1.72
C MET A 1 -9.27 8.93 0.26
N ILE A 2 -8.91 9.82 -0.65
CA ILE A 2 -8.76 9.55 -2.07
C ILE A 2 -7.24 9.63 -2.26
N ASP A 3 -6.66 8.61 -2.90
CA ASP A 3 -5.28 8.54 -3.42
C ASP A 3 -4.27 7.57 -2.76
N ASP A 4 -4.70 6.45 -2.17
CA ASP A 4 -3.76 5.35 -1.84
C ASP A 4 -3.54 4.39 -3.03
N ILE A 5 -3.20 4.95 -4.19
CA ILE A 5 -2.38 4.27 -5.21
C ILE A 5 -1.18 5.19 -5.47
N ALA A 6 -0.36 5.36 -4.44
CA ALA A 6 0.99 5.90 -4.53
C ALA A 6 1.76 5.55 -3.24
N VAL A 7 1.79 4.28 -2.82
CA VAL A 7 2.69 3.86 -1.73
C VAL A 7 3.46 2.62 -2.14
N ALA A 8 4.44 2.83 -3.02
CA ALA A 8 5.67 2.02 -3.07
C ALA A 8 6.81 2.73 -3.85
N THR A 9 6.84 4.06 -3.89
CA THR A 9 8.00 4.77 -4.45
C THR A 9 8.29 6.01 -3.61
N ASN A 10 9.49 6.00 -3.01
CA ASN A 10 10.11 7.09 -2.26
C ASN A 10 9.55 7.43 -0.88
N ILE A 11 9.82 6.57 0.10
CA ILE A 11 10.12 7.04 1.46
C ILE A 11 11.47 6.41 1.88
N PHE A 12 12.39 7.26 2.33
CA PHE A 12 13.78 7.01 2.75
C PHE A 12 14.91 7.24 1.72
N ALA A 13 14.99 8.46 1.19
CA ALA A 13 16.29 9.03 0.80
C ALA A 13 16.92 9.77 2.00
N ARG A 14 17.71 9.07 2.82
CA ARG A 14 18.88 9.60 3.56
C ARG A 14 19.67 8.48 4.24
N GLU A 15 20.52 7.84 3.43
CA GLU A 15 21.94 7.55 3.67
C GLU A 15 22.40 7.29 5.13
N THR A 16 22.63 6.02 5.47
CA THR A 16 23.92 5.54 6.04
C THR A 16 24.09 4.04 5.76
N ALA A 17 25.30 3.66 5.40
CA ALA A 17 25.74 2.36 4.91
C ALA A 17 25.39 1.15 5.78
N ALA A 18 24.86 0.10 5.16
CA ALA A 18 25.32 -1.29 5.26
C ALA A 18 24.55 -2.12 4.23
N GLU A 19 25.22 -3.09 3.65
CA GLU A 19 24.77 -4.00 2.60
C GLU A 19 23.44 -4.67 2.96
N ASP A 20 22.33 -4.26 2.33
CA ASP A 20 21.20 -5.16 2.14
C ASP A 20 20.76 -5.06 0.69
N THR A 21 20.91 -6.18 -0.01
CA THR A 21 20.47 -6.37 -1.38
C THR A 21 18.97 -6.15 -1.45
N TYR A 22 18.54 -4.92 -1.75
CA TYR A 22 17.17 -4.67 -2.18
C TYR A 22 16.99 -5.38 -3.51
N HIS A 23 16.38 -6.55 -3.44
CA HIS A 23 15.92 -7.31 -4.58
C HIS A 23 14.75 -6.56 -5.19
N LEU A 24 15.05 -5.51 -5.94
CA LEU A 24 14.10 -4.89 -6.85
C LEU A 24 13.97 -5.85 -8.04
N THR A 25 13.23 -6.94 -7.85
CA THR A 25 12.85 -7.81 -8.95
C THR A 25 11.91 -7.06 -9.86
N GLY A 26 12.45 -6.60 -10.98
CA GLY A 26 11.65 -6.53 -12.19
C GLY A 26 10.94 -7.88 -12.41
N SER A 27 9.65 -7.82 -12.73
CA SER A 27 8.85 -8.93 -13.27
C SER A 27 8.30 -10.01 -12.31
N GLY A 28 8.51 -9.96 -10.98
CA GLY A 28 7.94 -10.96 -10.06
C GLY A 28 6.97 -10.32 -9.08
N GLY A 29 5.71 -10.75 -9.05
CA GLY A 29 4.68 -10.19 -8.16
C GLY A 29 5.03 -10.25 -6.66
N ILE A 30 4.28 -9.50 -5.87
CA ILE A 30 4.47 -9.35 -4.41
C ILE A 30 4.50 -10.70 -3.65
N SER A 31 5.53 -10.90 -2.83
CA SER A 31 5.68 -12.10 -1.98
C SER A 31 4.71 -12.10 -0.80
N CYS A 32 4.48 -13.27 -0.19
CA CYS A 32 3.58 -13.38 0.97
C CYS A 32 4.04 -12.52 2.17
N GLU A 33 5.34 -12.39 2.37
CA GLU A 33 5.90 -11.55 3.43
C GLU A 33 5.64 -10.06 3.15
N GLU A 34 5.87 -9.61 1.91
CA GLU A 34 5.57 -8.23 1.52
C GLU A 34 4.08 -7.91 1.60
N LYS A 35 3.20 -8.86 1.23
CA LYS A 35 1.74 -8.72 1.42
C LYS A 35 1.40 -8.44 2.88
N GLN A 36 1.99 -9.21 3.80
CA GLN A 36 1.73 -9.06 5.22
C GLN A 36 2.25 -7.73 5.76
N ILE A 37 3.47 -7.34 5.39
CA ILE A 37 4.06 -6.05 5.77
C ILE A 37 3.16 -4.88 5.32
N ILE A 38 2.68 -4.93 4.08
CA ILE A 38 1.79 -3.90 3.54
C ILE A 38 0.47 -3.87 4.31
N LEU A 39 -0.16 -5.03 4.54
CA LEU A 39 -1.43 -5.10 5.25
C LEU A 39 -1.31 -4.60 6.69
N ASP A 40 -0.27 -5.04 7.41
CA ASP A 40 -0.03 -4.68 8.80
C ASP A 40 0.24 -3.18 8.94
N GLU A 41 1.02 -2.59 8.05
CA GLU A 41 1.31 -1.16 8.10
C GLU A 41 0.06 -0.31 7.82
N HIS A 42 -0.78 -0.71 6.85
CA HIS A 42 -2.05 -0.04 6.60
C HIS A 42 -2.99 -0.13 7.82
N ASN A 43 -3.11 -1.32 8.42
CA ASN A 43 -3.95 -1.52 9.60
C ASN A 43 -3.44 -0.76 10.82
N ARG A 44 -2.11 -0.71 11.03
CA ARG A 44 -1.48 0.10 12.08
C ARG A 44 -1.80 1.58 11.91
N LEU A 45 -1.64 2.13 10.71
CA LEU A 45 -1.94 3.54 10.42
C LEU A 45 -3.44 3.85 10.57
N ARG A 46 -4.33 2.98 10.07
CA ARG A 46 -5.78 3.11 10.23
C ARG A 46 -6.20 3.09 11.70
N GLN A 47 -5.54 2.28 12.53
CA GLN A 47 -5.76 2.27 13.97
C GLN A 47 -5.35 3.60 14.62
N LEU A 48 -4.21 4.18 14.24
CA LEU A 48 -3.79 5.49 14.76
C LEU A 48 -4.80 6.59 14.40
N VAL A 49 -5.34 6.56 13.17
CA VAL A 49 -6.42 7.48 12.75
C VAL A 49 -7.68 7.24 13.58
N ALA A 50 -8.10 5.99 13.76
CA ALA A 50 -9.27 5.64 14.56
C ALA A 50 -9.17 6.16 16.00
N LEU A 51 -7.98 6.06 16.60
CA LEU A 51 -7.69 6.55 17.95
C LEU A 51 -7.51 8.08 18.04
N GLY A 52 -7.56 8.81 16.92
CA GLY A 52 -7.32 10.25 16.89
C GLY A 52 -5.88 10.64 17.21
N GLN A 53 -4.92 9.74 16.97
CA GLN A 53 -3.51 9.93 17.29
C GLN A 53 -2.72 10.58 16.14
N ILE A 54 -3.36 10.85 15.00
CA ILE A 54 -2.77 11.54 13.86
C ILE A 54 -3.14 13.02 13.91
N HIS A 55 -2.13 13.87 14.02
CA HIS A 55 -2.33 15.32 14.04
C HIS A 55 -3.02 15.82 12.76
N GLY A 56 -4.04 16.68 12.93
CA GLY A 56 -4.80 17.23 11.80
C GLY A 56 -5.85 16.28 11.20
N GLN A 57 -6.01 15.07 11.75
CA GLN A 57 -7.06 14.14 11.34
C GLN A 57 -8.01 13.85 12.51
N PRO A 58 -9.34 13.91 12.31
CA PRO A 58 -10.29 13.54 13.35
C PRO A 58 -10.27 12.02 13.60
N SER A 59 -10.63 11.60 14.81
CA SER A 59 -10.85 10.19 15.11
C SER A 59 -11.99 9.62 14.27
N ALA A 60 -11.86 8.37 13.84
CA ALA A 60 -12.89 7.68 13.07
C ALA A 60 -13.68 6.71 13.97
N GLU A 61 -15.01 6.80 13.94
CA GLU A 61 -15.90 5.98 14.79
C GLU A 61 -16.02 4.53 14.31
N ASN A 62 -15.89 4.28 13.00
CA ASN A 62 -16.09 2.96 12.39
C ASN A 62 -15.00 2.62 11.37
N MET A 63 -13.74 2.67 11.81
CA MET A 63 -12.59 2.30 10.97
C MET A 63 -12.32 0.80 11.05
N MET A 64 -12.80 0.06 10.05
CA MET A 64 -12.60 -1.39 9.99
C MET A 64 -11.16 -1.76 9.61
N GLU A 65 -10.70 -2.89 10.13
CA GLU A 65 -9.46 -3.56 9.73
C GLU A 65 -9.57 -4.03 8.27
N MET A 66 -8.50 -3.84 7.51
CA MET A 66 -8.39 -4.31 6.14
C MET A 66 -7.98 -5.78 6.12
N ILE A 67 -8.46 -6.49 5.11
CA ILE A 67 -8.01 -7.83 4.74
C ILE A 67 -7.39 -7.78 3.36
N TRP A 68 -6.45 -8.68 3.10
CA TRP A 68 -5.89 -8.83 1.76
C TRP A 68 -6.92 -9.44 0.80
N ASP A 69 -7.03 -8.89 -0.40
CA ASP A 69 -7.87 -9.39 -1.49
C ASP A 69 -7.00 -9.64 -2.72
N ASP A 70 -6.89 -10.91 -3.12
CA ASP A 70 -6.03 -11.31 -4.24
C ASP A 70 -6.57 -10.87 -5.61
N GLU A 71 -7.88 -10.66 -5.77
CA GLU A 71 -8.44 -10.10 -7.00
C GLU A 71 -8.00 -8.65 -7.16
N LEU A 72 -8.16 -7.84 -6.11
CA LEU A 72 -7.71 -6.45 -6.08
C LEU A 72 -6.20 -6.33 -6.29
N ALA A 73 -5.41 -7.19 -5.64
CA ALA A 73 -3.96 -7.22 -5.82
C ALA A 73 -3.57 -7.53 -7.28
N ALA A 74 -4.26 -8.48 -7.92
CA ALA A 74 -4.02 -8.82 -9.31
C ALA A 74 -4.40 -7.65 -10.25
N ILE A 75 -5.45 -6.89 -9.95
CA ILE A 75 -5.81 -5.69 -10.72
C ILE A 75 -4.72 -4.61 -10.55
N ALA A 76 -4.28 -4.39 -9.31
CA ALA A 76 -3.24 -3.42 -8.98
C ALA A 76 -1.92 -3.74 -9.68
N GLN A 77 -1.50 -5.01 -9.69
CA GLN A 77 -0.29 -5.44 -10.41
C GLN A 77 -0.43 -5.20 -11.92
N ARG A 78 -1.55 -5.58 -12.54
CA ARG A 78 -1.79 -5.32 -13.97
C ARG A 78 -1.77 -3.83 -14.32
N TRP A 79 -2.11 -2.96 -13.37
CA TRP A 79 -1.99 -1.52 -13.54
C TRP A 79 -0.53 -1.07 -13.42
N ALA A 80 0.16 -1.50 -12.37
CA ALA A 80 1.57 -1.19 -12.13
C ALA A 80 2.47 -1.63 -13.29
N ASP A 81 2.20 -2.78 -13.90
CA ASP A 81 2.92 -3.31 -15.06
C ASP A 81 2.83 -2.40 -16.30
N ARG A 82 1.85 -1.49 -16.37
CA ARG A 82 1.75 -0.51 -17.47
C ARG A 82 2.72 0.65 -17.31
N CYS A 83 3.33 0.80 -16.13
CA CYS A 83 4.24 1.91 -15.78
C CYS A 83 3.64 3.28 -16.11
N ALA A 84 2.32 3.43 -16.00
CA ALA A 84 1.60 4.65 -16.29
C ALA A 84 1.32 5.39 -14.99
N GLU A 85 1.72 6.66 -14.90
CA GLU A 85 1.49 7.52 -13.72
C GLU A 85 0.02 7.99 -13.60
N THR A 86 -0.83 7.62 -14.55
CA THR A 86 -2.26 7.96 -14.53
C THR A 86 -3.06 7.02 -13.65
N HIS A 87 -4.30 7.36 -13.32
CA HIS A 87 -5.21 6.44 -12.64
C HIS A 87 -5.96 5.55 -13.64
N ASP A 88 -6.19 4.28 -13.30
CA ASP A 88 -7.11 3.44 -14.06
C ASP A 88 -8.55 3.95 -13.88
N SER A 89 -9.21 4.23 -15.00
CA SER A 89 -10.63 4.59 -15.04
C SER A 89 -11.56 3.42 -14.65
N LEU A 90 -11.10 2.16 -14.73
CA LEU A 90 -11.89 0.95 -14.52
C LEU A 90 -11.38 0.13 -13.31
N ARG A 91 -11.52 0.70 -12.12
CA ARG A 91 -10.98 0.19 -10.84
C ARG A 91 -11.96 -0.66 -10.01
N ASN A 92 -13.06 -1.13 -10.61
CA ASN A 92 -14.08 -1.90 -9.90
C ASN A 92 -13.81 -3.41 -9.98
N VAL A 93 -13.79 -4.09 -8.82
CA VAL A 93 -13.87 -5.55 -8.72
C VAL A 93 -15.34 -6.00 -8.64
N ARG A 94 -15.63 -7.24 -9.05
CA ARG A 94 -16.98 -7.79 -8.85
C ARG A 94 -17.16 -8.08 -7.36
N LYS A 95 -18.30 -7.67 -6.80
CA LYS A 95 -18.68 -7.96 -5.41
C LYS A 95 -19.37 -9.31 -5.29
#